data_AF-A0AAP5Z1U7-F1
#
_entry.id   AF-A0AAP5Z1U7-F1
#
_cell.length_a   1.000
_cell.length_b   1.000
_cell.length_c   1.000
_cell.angle_alpha   90.00
_cell.angle_beta   90.00
_cell.angle_gamma   90.00
#
_symmetry.space_group_name_H-M   'P 1'
#
loop_
_entity.id
_entity.type
_entity.pdbx_description
1 polymer ?
#
loop_
_entity_poly.entity_id
_entity_poly.type
_entity_poly.pdbx_seq_one_letter_code
_entity_poly.pdbx_strand_id
1 'polypeptide(L)'
;SESFFHFEAEWHTSSYAVITAWNPYSNLRSKKENCISNQELEKQLKHANYVLVNVGDRSFEWCEESFAADISLEEAVRLAKAFQQNAIYYVIDGDLYLVACAAPSKKHWLGKINDRLV
;
A
#
# COMPACT_ATOMS: atom_id res chain seq x y z
N SER A 1 9.86 -9.23 8.37
CA SER A 1 10.61 -9.13 7.09
C SER A 1 10.55 -7.70 6.61
N GLU A 2 11.51 -7.29 5.80
CA GLU A 2 11.44 -5.99 5.11
C GLU A 2 10.55 -6.14 3.86
N SER A 3 9.83 -5.08 3.51
CA SER A 3 9.01 -5.04 2.28
C SER A 3 9.71 -4.27 1.17
N PHE A 4 9.57 -4.78 -0.05
CA PHE A 4 10.10 -4.22 -1.28
C PHE A 4 8.95 -3.90 -2.24
N PHE A 5 9.16 -2.93 -3.13
CA PHE A 5 8.12 -2.33 -3.95
C PHE A 5 8.54 -2.35 -5.43
N HIS A 6 7.69 -2.94 -6.27
CA HIS A 6 7.84 -2.93 -7.71
C HIS A 6 6.72 -2.11 -8.33
N PHE A 7 7.03 -0.92 -8.85
CA PHE A 7 6.06 -0.04 -9.50
C PHE A 7 5.92 -0.42 -10.98
N GLU A 8 4.70 -0.56 -11.47
CA GLU A 8 4.47 -0.92 -12.88
C GLU A 8 4.71 0.23 -13.87
N ALA A 9 4.80 1.47 -13.38
CA ALA A 9 5.15 2.65 -14.16
C ALA A 9 5.92 3.67 -13.32
N GLU A 10 6.58 4.62 -13.98
CA GLU A 10 7.22 5.75 -13.29
C GLU A 10 6.23 6.51 -12.42
N TRP A 11 6.65 6.84 -11.20
CA TRP A 11 5.82 7.53 -10.22
C TRP A 11 6.60 8.68 -9.59
N HIS A 12 6.12 9.91 -9.79
CA HIS A 12 6.84 11.14 -9.44
C HIS A 12 6.20 11.93 -8.30
N THR A 13 5.15 11.38 -7.67
CA THR A 13 4.46 12.04 -6.55
C THR A 13 5.32 12.00 -5.28
N SER A 14 5.46 13.13 -4.59
CA SER A 14 6.31 13.22 -3.39
C SER A 14 5.65 12.66 -2.14
N SER A 15 4.32 12.66 -2.06
CA SER A 15 3.56 12.10 -0.93
C SER A 15 2.42 11.21 -1.43
N TYR A 16 2.41 9.94 -1.02
CA TYR A 16 1.41 8.97 -1.48
C TYR A 16 1.28 7.80 -0.51
N ALA A 17 0.15 7.11 -0.55
CA ALA A 17 -0.06 5.87 0.18
C ALA A 17 0.22 4.67 -0.74
N VAL A 18 0.79 3.59 -0.20
CA VAL A 18 0.72 2.25 -0.82
C VAL A 18 -0.26 1.41 -0.01
N ILE A 19 -1.34 0.98 -0.66
CA ILE A 19 -2.49 0.32 -0.04
C ILE A 19 -2.94 -0.88 -0.88
N THR A 20 -3.32 -1.96 -0.21
CA THR A 20 -3.93 -3.16 -0.80
C THR A 20 -5.22 -3.51 -0.08
N ALA A 21 -6.07 -4.30 -0.72
CA ALA A 21 -7.20 -4.97 -0.06
C ALA A 21 -6.95 -6.47 0.16
N TRP A 22 -5.72 -6.95 -0.07
CA TRP A 22 -5.38 -8.36 0.11
C TRP A 22 -5.36 -8.74 1.59
N ASN A 23 -5.68 -10.01 1.85
CA ASN A 23 -5.53 -10.66 3.16
C ASN A 23 -6.07 -9.82 4.34
N PRO A 24 -7.37 -9.45 4.33
CA PRO A 24 -7.98 -8.60 5.37
C PRO A 24 -7.72 -9.14 6.78
N TYR A 25 -7.32 -8.24 7.68
CA TYR A 25 -6.80 -8.50 9.02
C TYR A 25 -5.63 -9.50 9.06
N SER A 26 -4.83 -9.56 8.00
CA SER A 26 -3.75 -10.52 7.80
C SER A 26 -4.24 -11.99 7.75
N ASN A 27 -5.51 -12.23 7.42
CA ASN A 27 -6.03 -13.57 7.19
C ASN A 27 -5.85 -13.92 5.72
N LEU A 28 -5.10 -15.00 5.44
CA LEU A 28 -4.86 -15.46 4.08
C LEU A 28 -6.18 -15.76 3.36
N ARG A 29 -6.35 -15.16 2.18
CA ARG A 29 -7.48 -15.42 1.28
C ARG A 29 -7.01 -16.07 -0.01
N SER A 30 -7.95 -16.61 -0.77
CA SER A 30 -7.64 -17.06 -2.12
C SER A 30 -7.29 -15.87 -3.02
N LYS A 31 -6.47 -16.11 -4.05
CA LYS A 31 -6.13 -15.10 -5.05
C LYS A 31 -7.38 -14.45 -5.65
N LYS A 32 -8.43 -15.24 -5.92
CA LYS A 32 -9.69 -14.74 -6.49
C LYS A 32 -10.39 -13.74 -5.55
N GLU A 33 -10.49 -14.05 -4.26
CA GLU A 33 -11.09 -13.15 -3.27
C GLU A 33 -10.28 -11.87 -3.13
N ASN A 34 -8.95 -11.98 -3.08
CA ASN A 34 -8.05 -10.84 -3.03
C ASN A 34 -8.21 -9.94 -4.27
N CYS A 35 -8.23 -10.51 -5.48
CA CYS A 35 -8.43 -9.73 -6.71
C CYS A 35 -9.78 -8.99 -6.71
N ILE A 36 -10.88 -9.65 -6.30
CA ILE A 36 -12.19 -9.00 -6.22
C ILE A 36 -12.15 -7.83 -5.23
N SER A 37 -11.55 -8.03 -4.05
CA SER A 37 -11.46 -6.97 -3.04
C SER A 37 -10.58 -5.80 -3.53
N ASN A 38 -9.47 -6.09 -4.21
CA ASN A 38 -8.56 -5.07 -4.73
C ASN A 38 -9.20 -4.26 -5.87
N GLN A 39 -10.05 -4.88 -6.70
CA GLN A 39 -10.85 -4.16 -7.71
C GLN A 39 -11.88 -3.22 -7.07
N GLU A 40 -12.46 -3.58 -5.92
CA GLU A 40 -13.34 -2.66 -5.18
C GLU A 40 -12.55 -1.50 -4.58
N LEU A 41 -11.33 -1.73 -4.09
CA LEU A 41 -10.42 -0.67 -3.65
C LEU A 41 -10.05 0.27 -4.80
N GLU A 42 -9.69 -0.27 -5.96
CA GLU A 42 -9.38 0.51 -7.16
C GLU A 42 -10.54 1.45 -7.56
N LYS A 43 -11.78 0.97 -7.48
CA LYS A 43 -12.96 1.82 -7.72
C LYS A 43 -13.04 3.00 -6.77
N GLN A 44 -12.62 2.82 -5.51
CA GLN A 44 -12.55 3.89 -4.52
C GLN A 44 -11.38 4.86 -4.76
N LEU A 45 -10.43 4.55 -5.64
CA LEU A 45 -9.28 5.40 -5.97
C LEU A 45 -9.46 6.17 -7.29
N LYS A 46 -10.55 5.96 -8.03
CA LYS A 46 -10.78 6.58 -9.36
C LYS A 46 -10.77 8.10 -9.39
N HIS A 47 -10.94 8.76 -8.25
CA HIS A 47 -10.87 10.22 -8.14
C HIS A 47 -9.44 10.75 -7.94
N ALA A 48 -8.48 9.86 -7.70
CA ALA A 48 -7.07 10.19 -7.46
C ALA A 48 -6.17 9.60 -8.55
N ASN A 49 -4.96 10.15 -8.68
CA ASN A 49 -3.91 9.50 -9.45
C ASN A 49 -3.39 8.30 -8.68
N TYR A 50 -3.21 7.17 -9.38
CA TYR A 50 -2.60 5.99 -8.80
C TYR A 50 -1.83 5.18 -9.85
N VAL A 51 -0.95 4.32 -9.38
CA VAL A 51 -0.24 3.30 -10.17
C VAL A 51 -0.26 1.97 -9.43
N LEU A 52 -0.26 0.86 -10.19
CA LEU A 52 -0.13 -0.48 -9.64
C LEU A 52 1.28 -0.69 -9.07
N VAL A 53 1.33 -1.32 -7.90
CA VAL A 53 2.58 -1.65 -7.21
C VAL A 53 2.45 -3.04 -6.63
N ASN A 54 3.43 -3.91 -6.88
CA ASN A 54 3.55 -5.16 -6.15
C ASN A 54 4.40 -4.94 -4.91
N VAL A 55 3.88 -5.32 -3.75
CA VAL A 55 4.60 -5.24 -2.46
C VAL A 55 4.90 -6.65 -1.99
N GLY A 56 6.18 -6.96 -1.82
CA GLY A 56 6.62 -8.32 -1.53
C GLY A 56 7.83 -8.38 -0.61
N ASP A 57 8.32 -9.59 -0.41
CA ASP A 57 9.66 -9.80 0.12
C ASP A 57 10.73 -9.55 -0.97
N ARG A 58 12.01 -9.75 -0.63
CA ARG A 58 13.10 -9.44 -1.58
C ARG A 58 13.12 -10.35 -2.80
N SER A 59 12.67 -11.60 -2.67
CA SER A 59 12.63 -12.57 -3.78
C SER A 59 11.37 -12.43 -4.63
N PHE A 60 10.34 -11.73 -4.13
CA PHE A 60 9.00 -11.65 -4.73
C PHE A 60 8.37 -13.03 -4.97
N GLU A 61 8.81 -14.06 -4.23
CA GLU A 61 8.13 -15.36 -4.19
C GLU A 61 6.74 -15.22 -3.57
N TRP A 62 6.59 -14.22 -2.69
CA TRP A 62 5.31 -13.75 -2.19
C TRP A 62 5.20 -12.23 -2.38
N CYS A 63 4.12 -11.80 -3.03
CA CYS A 63 3.76 -10.40 -3.17
C CYS A 63 2.24 -10.20 -3.16
N GLU A 64 1.84 -8.98 -2.82
CA GLU A 64 0.47 -8.51 -2.86
C GLU A 64 0.34 -7.37 -3.87
N GLU A 65 -0.63 -7.48 -4.76
CA GLU A 65 -1.00 -6.37 -5.65
C GLU A 65 -1.56 -5.23 -4.80
N SER A 66 -1.01 -4.03 -5.01
CA SER A 66 -1.31 -2.81 -4.27
C SER A 66 -1.43 -1.62 -5.22
N PHE A 67 -1.83 -0.48 -4.68
CA PHE A 67 -1.86 0.80 -5.39
C PHE A 67 -1.00 1.82 -4.66
N ALA A 68 -0.09 2.47 -5.36
CA ALA A 68 0.46 3.75 -4.92
C ALA A 68 -0.49 4.86 -5.37
N ALA A 69 -1.10 5.58 -4.43
CA ALA A 69 -2.13 6.57 -4.70
C ALA A 69 -1.79 7.93 -4.07
N ASP A 70 -1.95 8.99 -4.86
CA ASP A 70 -1.81 10.38 -4.45
C ASP A 70 -3.04 10.82 -3.64
N ILE A 71 -3.07 10.39 -2.38
CA ILE A 71 -4.13 10.67 -1.43
C ILE A 71 -3.55 11.05 -0.06
N SER A 72 -4.36 11.77 0.72
CA SER A 72 -4.00 12.13 2.09
C SER A 72 -3.86 10.88 2.96
N LEU A 73 -3.02 10.97 4.01
CA LEU A 73 -2.89 9.89 4.99
C LEU A 73 -4.22 9.53 5.65
N GLU A 74 -5.06 10.53 5.95
CA GLU A 74 -6.37 10.32 6.55
C GLU A 74 -7.27 9.49 5.65
N GLU A 75 -7.33 9.83 4.35
CA GLU A 75 -8.10 9.10 3.37
C GLU A 75 -7.57 7.67 3.17
N ALA A 76 -6.26 7.51 3.07
CA ALA A 76 -5.63 6.19 2.93
C ALA A 76 -5.96 5.29 4.14
N VAL A 77 -5.90 5.82 5.36
CA VAL A 77 -6.27 5.07 6.58
C VAL A 77 -7.76 4.75 6.59
N ARG A 78 -8.63 5.66 6.14
CA ARG A 78 -10.07 5.42 6.03
C ARG A 78 -10.37 4.27 5.05
N LEU A 79 -9.75 4.28 3.88
CA LEU A 79 -9.88 3.21 2.88
C LEU A 79 -9.33 1.89 3.43
N ALA A 80 -8.13 1.91 4.00
CA ALA A 80 -7.50 0.73 4.59
C ALA A 80 -8.40 0.06 5.64
N LYS A 81 -9.03 0.85 6.52
CA LYS A 81 -10.01 0.33 7.49
C LYS A 81 -11.25 -0.28 6.82
N ALA A 82 -11.77 0.35 5.76
CA ALA A 82 -12.91 -0.19 5.02
C ALA A 82 -12.58 -1.55 4.38
N PHE A 83 -11.33 -1.76 3.97
CA PHE A 83 -10.79 -3.02 3.47
C PHE A 83 -10.07 -3.86 4.54
N GLN A 84 -10.31 -3.56 5.82
CA GLN A 84 -9.85 -4.35 6.97
C GLN A 84 -8.32 -4.54 7.04
N GLN A 85 -7.56 -3.58 6.52
CA GLN A 85 -6.11 -3.58 6.62
C GLN A 85 -5.65 -3.12 8.00
N ASN A 86 -4.58 -3.75 8.47
CA ASN A 86 -3.97 -3.43 9.77
C ASN A 86 -3.06 -2.19 9.69
N ALA A 87 -2.41 -1.98 8.55
CA ALA A 87 -1.51 -0.88 8.29
C ALA A 87 -1.46 -0.54 6.80
N ILE A 88 -0.90 0.62 6.49
CA ILE A 88 -0.52 1.04 5.13
C ILE A 88 0.94 1.48 5.14
N TYR A 89 1.52 1.54 3.95
CA TYR A 89 2.72 2.33 3.75
C TYR A 89 2.35 3.74 3.32
N TYR A 90 3.12 4.72 3.78
CA TYR A 90 2.97 6.11 3.37
C TYR A 90 4.35 6.68 3.07
N VAL A 91 4.51 7.29 1.91
CA VAL A 91 5.75 7.93 1.48
C VAL A 91 5.58 9.43 1.59
N ILE A 92 6.60 10.13 2.13
CA ILE A 92 6.68 11.60 2.16
C ILE A 92 8.12 11.98 1.79
N ASP A 93 8.30 12.69 0.69
CA ASP A 93 9.60 13.17 0.19
C ASP A 93 10.66 12.04 0.16
N GLY A 94 10.23 10.85 -0.29
CA GLY A 94 11.05 9.65 -0.41
C GLY A 94 11.29 8.89 0.90
N ASP A 95 10.82 9.38 2.05
CA ASP A 95 10.82 8.63 3.31
C ASP A 95 9.62 7.69 3.38
N LEU A 96 9.88 6.40 3.57
CA LEU A 96 8.88 5.36 3.71
C LEU A 96 8.49 5.19 5.18
N TYR A 97 7.19 5.21 5.46
CA TYR A 97 6.64 4.97 6.78
C TYR A 97 5.64 3.81 6.75
N LEU A 98 5.66 2.98 7.78
CA LEU A 98 4.55 2.10 8.12
C LEU A 98 3.61 2.83 9.07
N VAL A 99 2.32 2.86 8.75
CA VAL A 99 1.29 3.52 9.55
C VAL A 99 0.23 2.51 9.95
N ALA A 100 0.13 2.24 11.26
CA ALA A 100 -0.91 1.36 11.80
C ALA A 100 -2.27 2.07 11.73
N CYS A 101 -3.27 1.43 11.12
CA CYS A 101 -4.60 2.03 10.97
C CYS A 101 -5.30 2.29 12.32
N ALA A 102 -5.00 1.48 13.34
CA ALA A 102 -5.51 1.66 14.69
C ALA A 102 -4.94 2.90 15.41
N ALA A 103 -3.77 3.39 14.99
CA ALA A 103 -3.09 4.54 15.61
C ALA A 103 -2.35 5.39 14.54
N PRO A 104 -3.09 6.06 13.65
CA PRO A 104 -2.51 6.71 12.46
C PRO A 104 -1.61 7.91 12.78
N SER A 105 -1.65 8.42 14.01
CA SER A 105 -0.72 9.44 14.50
C SER A 105 0.70 8.91 14.72
N LYS A 106 0.88 7.58 14.81
CA LYS A 106 2.20 6.94 14.96
C LYS A 106 2.67 6.41 13.60
N LYS A 107 3.64 7.09 13.03
CA LYS A 107 4.35 6.68 11.81
C LYS A 107 5.66 6.01 12.21
N HIS A 108 5.91 4.80 11.74
CA HIS A 108 7.19 4.12 11.93
C HIS A 108 8.02 4.26 10.66
N TRP A 109 9.12 5.01 10.73
CA TRP A 109 10.02 5.21 9.59
C TRP A 109 10.79 3.91 9.27
N LEU A 110 10.83 3.55 7.99
CA LEU A 110 11.42 2.30 7.49
C LEU A 110 12.66 2.51 6.61
N GLY A 111 13.05 3.76 6.35
CA GLY A 111 14.13 4.11 5.44
C GLY A 111 13.65 4.92 4.24
N LYS A 112 14.51 5.05 3.22
CA LYS A 112 14.14 5.66 1.94
C LYS A 112 13.43 4.64 1.05
N ILE A 113 12.40 5.08 0.33
CA ILE A 113 11.68 4.21 -0.62
C ILE A 113 12.63 3.68 -1.71
N ASN A 114 13.60 4.48 -2.14
CA ASN A 114 14.58 4.08 -3.16
C ASN A 114 15.44 2.88 -2.75
N ASP A 115 15.67 2.66 -1.45
CA ASP A 115 16.42 1.50 -0.94
C ASP A 115 15.54 0.22 -0.93
N ARG A 116 14.24 0.38 -1.20
CA ARG A 116 13.22 -0.67 -1.17
C ARG A 116 12.61 -0.95 -2.55
N LEU A 117 13.03 -0.25 -3.60
CA LEU A 117 12.59 -0.49 -4.96
C LEU A 117 13.31 -1.71 -5.56
N VAL A 118 12.60 -2.49 -6.38
CA VAL A 118 13.15 -3.62 -7.14
C VAL A 118 12.71 -3.63 -8.60
#